data_AF-A0A7K6MSR3-F1
#
_entry.id   AF-A0A7K6MSR3-F1
#
_cell.length_a   1.000
_cell.length_b   1.000
_cell.length_c   1.000
_cell.angle_alpha   90.00
_cell.angle_beta   90.00
_cell.angle_gamma   90.00
#
_symmetry.space_group_name_H-M   'P 1'
#
loop_
_entity.id
_entity.type
_entity.pdbx_description
1 polymer ?
#
loop_
_entity_poly.entity_id
_entity_poly.type
_entity_poly.pdbx_seq_one_letter_code
_entity_poly.pdbx_strand_id
1 'polypeptide(L)'
;YALSNKPEYKPFDPEVAAVHPYQDQAFQPVYFIAENLEDAKVKLQNYAMKIKKPFALLYDPFTSSIEVLNTPQKVKRALHQIKEELKNFCLALEHLS
;
A
#
# COMPACT_ATOMS: atom_id res chain seq x y z
N TYR A 1 -7.74 -8.02 25.71
CA TYR A 1 -7.26 -6.69 26.15
C TYR A 1 -7.58 -5.60 25.11
N ALA A 2 -7.18 -5.77 23.85
CA ALA A 2 -7.39 -4.79 22.77
C ALA A 2 -8.84 -4.32 22.53
N LEU A 3 -9.86 -5.03 23.01
CA LEU A 3 -11.28 -4.64 22.88
C LEU A 3 -11.95 -4.39 24.24
N SER A 4 -11.15 -4.24 25.32
CA SER A 4 -11.65 -4.21 26.71
C SER A 4 -11.83 -2.80 27.30
N ASN A 5 -11.77 -1.75 26.48
CA ASN A 5 -11.77 -0.33 26.87
C ASN A 5 -10.64 0.08 27.84
N LYS A 6 -9.67 -0.81 28.09
CA LYS A 6 -8.46 -0.55 28.88
C LYS A 6 -7.36 0.21 28.12
N PRO A 7 -7.04 -0.12 26.85
CA PRO A 7 -6.03 0.62 26.10
C PRO A 7 -6.58 1.93 25.53
N GLU A 8 -5.68 2.81 25.12
CA GLU A 8 -5.96 3.97 24.30
C GLU A 8 -6.13 3.56 22.82
N TYR A 9 -7.10 4.15 22.13
CA TYR A 9 -7.33 3.94 20.70
C TYR A 9 -7.04 5.24 19.95
N LYS A 10 -6.22 5.17 18.91
CA LYS A 10 -5.89 6.30 18.04
C LYS A 10 -6.31 6.01 16.60
N PRO A 11 -6.75 7.00 15.82
CA PRO A 11 -6.90 6.83 14.38
C PRO A 11 -5.56 6.42 13.75
N PHE A 12 -5.60 5.53 12.76
CA PHE A 12 -4.41 5.15 12.02
C PHE A 12 -3.89 6.35 11.20
N ASP A 13 -2.71 6.82 11.60
CA ASP A 13 -1.87 7.78 10.90
C ASP A 13 -0.46 7.17 10.79
N PRO A 14 0.03 6.85 9.58
CA PRO A 14 1.35 6.26 9.40
C PRO A 14 2.51 7.08 9.99
N GLU A 15 2.43 8.42 9.96
CA GLU A 15 3.51 9.29 10.47
C GLU A 15 3.61 9.18 11.99
N VAL A 16 2.47 9.09 12.67
CA VAL A 16 2.40 8.93 14.13
C VAL A 16 2.74 7.48 14.53
N ALA A 17 2.18 6.50 13.82
CA ALA A 17 2.37 5.09 14.13
C ALA A 17 3.82 4.64 13.92
N ALA A 18 4.50 5.12 12.88
CA ALA A 18 5.88 4.73 12.54
C ALA A 18 6.90 5.11 13.62
N VAL A 19 6.62 6.13 14.43
CA VAL A 19 7.51 6.61 15.51
C VAL A 19 6.94 6.35 16.91
N HIS A 20 5.81 5.64 17.00
CA HIS A 20 5.19 5.36 18.28
C HIS A 20 6.03 4.33 19.07
N PRO A 21 6.50 4.66 20.29
CA PRO A 21 7.28 3.72 21.09
C PRO A 21 6.41 2.53 21.52
N TYR A 22 7.00 1.34 21.58
CA TYR A 22 6.34 0.12 22.00
C TYR A 22 7.28 -0.79 22.81
N GLN A 23 6.70 -1.76 23.51
CA GLN A 23 7.42 -2.80 24.26
C GLN A 23 6.78 -4.16 23.99
N ASP A 24 7.47 -5.27 24.24
CA ASP A 24 7.04 -6.63 23.88
C ASP A 24 6.79 -7.56 25.07
N GLN A 25 7.01 -7.11 26.31
CA GLN A 25 6.79 -7.88 27.53
C GLN A 25 5.31 -7.99 27.95
N ALA A 26 4.50 -6.98 27.66
CA ALA A 26 3.09 -6.87 28.07
C ALA A 26 2.16 -6.45 26.93
N PHE A 27 0.85 -6.41 27.19
CA PHE A 27 -0.12 -5.90 26.22
C PHE A 27 0.16 -4.43 25.86
N GLN A 28 -0.12 -4.08 24.59
CA GLN A 28 0.11 -2.74 24.09
C GLN A 28 -0.86 -1.75 24.74
N PRO A 29 -0.38 -0.61 25.27
CA PRO A 29 -1.25 0.41 25.86
C PRO A 29 -2.00 1.23 24.81
N VAL A 30 -1.55 1.21 23.54
CA VAL A 30 -2.12 1.98 22.43
C VAL A 30 -2.37 1.05 21.24
N TYR A 31 -3.53 1.20 20.59
CA TYR A 31 -3.85 0.55 19.32
C TYR A 31 -4.30 1.58 18.28
N PHE A 32 -3.82 1.43 17.03
CA PHE A 32 -4.22 2.27 15.91
C PHE A 32 -5.39 1.65 15.15
N ILE A 33 -6.44 2.42 14.93
CA ILE A 33 -7.69 1.99 14.32
C ILE A 33 -7.79 2.57 12.91
N ALA A 34 -7.79 1.69 11.91
CA ALA A 34 -8.15 2.04 10.55
C ALA A 34 -9.68 2.04 10.39
N GLU A 35 -10.22 2.99 9.64
CA GLU A 35 -11.65 3.01 9.31
C GLU A 35 -12.03 1.82 8.43
N ASN A 36 -11.18 1.53 7.44
CA ASN A 36 -11.26 0.36 6.58
C ASN A 36 -9.89 0.12 5.91
N LEU A 37 -9.75 -1.01 5.22
CA LEU A 37 -8.48 -1.39 4.59
C LEU A 37 -8.08 -0.49 3.41
N GLU A 38 -9.04 0.08 2.67
CA GLU A 38 -8.72 0.96 1.54
C GLU A 38 -8.19 2.32 2.03
N ASP A 39 -8.81 2.90 3.07
CA ASP A 39 -8.30 4.10 3.74
C ASP A 39 -6.88 3.88 4.29
N ALA A 40 -6.65 2.76 5.00
CA ALA A 40 -5.33 2.44 5.54
C ALA A 40 -4.28 2.27 4.43
N LYS A 41 -4.65 1.63 3.32
CA LYS A 41 -3.80 1.44 2.14
C LYS A 41 -3.44 2.78 1.49
N VAL A 42 -4.41 3.68 1.29
CA VAL A 42 -4.16 5.02 0.73
C VAL A 42 -3.26 5.84 1.66
N LYS A 43 -3.52 5.85 2.96
CA LYS A 43 -2.66 6.52 3.95
C LYS A 43 -1.23 5.98 3.91
N LEU A 44 -1.06 4.66 3.89
CA LEU A 44 0.25 4.02 3.83
C LEU A 44 0.98 4.31 2.50
N GLN A 45 0.27 4.32 1.36
CA GLN A 45 0.85 4.70 0.07
C GLN A 45 1.37 6.15 0.08
N ASN A 46 0.57 7.08 0.62
CA ASN A 46 0.96 8.48 0.77
C ASN A 46 2.18 8.65 1.69
N TYR A 47 2.25 7.91 2.79
CA TYR A 47 3.42 7.88 3.65
C TYR A 47 4.65 7.31 2.92
N ALA A 48 4.50 6.18 2.22
CA ALA A 48 5.59 5.55 1.49
C ALA A 48 6.15 6.42 0.36
N MET A 49 5.35 7.32 -0.24
CA MET A 49 5.81 8.29 -1.23
C MET A 49 6.76 9.35 -0.67
N LYS A 50 6.71 9.63 0.65
CA LYS A 50 7.62 10.58 1.32
C LYS A 50 8.98 9.97 1.65
N ILE A 51 9.11 8.64 1.60
CA ILE A 51 10.38 7.93 1.85
C ILE A 51 11.36 8.30 0.73
N LYS A 52 12.50 8.88 1.11
CA LYS A 52 13.57 9.25 0.17
C LYS A 52 14.18 7.99 -0.44
N LYS A 53 13.81 7.67 -1.68
CA LYS A 53 14.41 6.61 -2.49
C LYS A 53 14.64 7.10 -3.93
N PRO A 54 15.77 6.77 -4.56
CA PRO A 54 16.10 7.27 -5.90
C PRO A 54 15.39 6.51 -7.05
N PHE A 55 14.46 5.62 -6.74
CA PHE A 55 13.76 4.78 -7.72
C PHE A 55 12.33 4.43 -7.26
N ALA A 56 11.48 4.08 -8.22
CA ALA A 56 10.21 3.43 -7.96
C ALA A 56 10.36 1.90 -8.04
N LEU A 57 9.47 1.19 -7.34
CA LEU A 57 9.40 -0.27 -7.35
C LEU A 57 8.05 -0.67 -7.92
N LEU A 58 8.03 -1.73 -8.71
CA LEU A 58 6.82 -2.37 -9.22
C LEU A 58 6.89 -3.86 -8.89
N TYR A 59 5.81 -4.41 -8.33
CA TYR A 59 5.70 -5.84 -8.10
C TYR A 59 5.23 -6.54 -9.37
N ASP A 60 5.94 -7.60 -9.77
CA ASP A 60 5.51 -8.51 -10.84
C ASP A 60 4.85 -9.75 -10.22
N PRO A 61 3.51 -9.89 -10.34
CA PRO A 61 2.79 -11.01 -9.76
C PRO A 61 3.03 -12.35 -10.48
N PHE A 62 3.48 -12.33 -11.75
CA PHE A 62 3.71 -13.55 -12.51
C PHE A 62 5.00 -14.26 -12.10
N THR A 63 6.03 -13.48 -11.75
CA THR A 63 7.33 -14.00 -11.33
C THR A 63 7.56 -13.89 -9.82
N SER A 64 6.60 -13.33 -9.07
CA SER A 64 6.74 -13.01 -7.64
C SER A 64 8.01 -12.19 -7.35
N SER A 65 8.32 -11.21 -8.21
CA SER A 65 9.56 -10.44 -8.14
C SER A 65 9.31 -8.92 -8.06
N ILE A 66 10.37 -8.17 -7.75
CA ILE A 66 10.35 -6.70 -7.68
C ILE A 66 11.15 -6.11 -8.85
N GLU A 67 10.48 -5.37 -9.72
CA GLU A 67 11.11 -4.57 -10.75
C GLU A 67 11.46 -3.18 -10.23
N VAL A 68 12.73 -2.81 -10.33
CA VAL A 68 13.19 -1.45 -10.04
C VAL A 68 12.98 -0.58 -11.29
N LEU A 69 12.04 0.36 -11.22
CA LEU A 69 11.74 1.33 -12.27
C LEU A 69 12.71 2.51 -12.22
N ASN A 70 13.95 2.27 -12.66
CA ASN A 70 15.03 3.26 -12.66
C ASN A 70 15.45 3.74 -14.07
N THR A 71 14.78 3.27 -15.13
CA THR A 71 15.05 3.71 -16.50
C THR A 71 13.75 3.99 -17.27
N PRO A 72 13.75 4.92 -18.24
CA PRO A 72 12.57 5.18 -19.07
C PRO A 72 12.05 3.95 -19.82
N GLN A 73 12.93 3.03 -20.21
CA GLN A 73 12.56 1.80 -20.92
C GLN A 73 11.72 0.86 -20.05
N LYS A 74 12.09 0.70 -18.76
CA LYS A 74 11.33 -0.12 -17.81
C LYS A 74 9.95 0.48 -17.53
N VAL A 75 9.88 1.80 -17.35
CA VAL A 75 8.60 2.51 -17.18
C VAL A 75 7.71 2.33 -18.41
N LYS A 76 8.25 2.45 -19.63
CA LYS A 76 7.51 2.20 -20.87
C LYS A 76 6.98 0.77 -20.97
N ARG A 77 7.76 -0.22 -20.53
CA ARG A 77 7.32 -1.63 -20.51
C ARG A 77 6.13 -1.82 -19.57
N ALA A 78 6.21 -1.29 -18.35
CA ALA A 78 5.10 -1.35 -17.38
C ALA A 78 3.84 -0.66 -17.92
N LEU A 79 3.98 0.52 -18.53
CA LEU A 79 2.86 1.24 -19.16
C LEU A 79 2.23 0.45 -20.32
N HIS A 80 3.06 -0.22 -21.13
CA HIS A 80 2.55 -1.07 -22.20
C HIS A 80 1.72 -2.23 -21.66
N GLN A 81 2.15 -2.86 -20.57
CA GLN A 81 1.39 -3.94 -19.93
C GLN A 81 0.01 -3.46 -19.45
N ILE A 82 -0.03 -2.33 -18.72
CA ILE A 82 -1.29 -1.72 -18.26
C ILE A 82 -2.20 -1.37 -19.44
N LYS A 83 -1.64 -0.90 -20.55
CA LYS A 83 -2.40 -0.59 -21.77
C LYS A 83 -3.08 -1.82 -22.36
N GLU A 84 -2.38 -2.96 -22.43
CA GLU A 84 -2.97 -4.21 -22.93
C GLU A 84 -4.06 -4.74 -21.98
N GLU A 85 -3.86 -4.62 -20.66
CA GLU A 85 -4.89 -4.97 -19.66
C GLU A 85 -6.16 -4.10 -19.82
N LEU A 86 -5.99 -2.78 -19.99
CA LEU A 86 -7.11 -1.87 -20.26
C LEU A 86 -7.86 -2.23 -21.55
N LYS A 87 -7.13 -2.60 -22.62
CA LYS A 87 -7.74 -3.03 -23.87
C LYS A 87 -8.58 -4.29 -23.68
N ASN A 88 -8.09 -5.26 -22.91
CA ASN A 88 -8.85 -6.47 -22.58
C ASN A 88 -10.13 -6.16 -21.81
N PHE A 89 -10.08 -5.19 -20.87
CA PHE A 89 -11.27 -4.76 -20.14
C PHE A 89 -12.29 -4.05 -21.04
N CYS A 90 -11.85 -3.21 -21.99
CA CYS A 90 -12.74 -2.58 -22.95
C CYS A 90 -13.46 -3.63 -23.82
N LEU A 91 -12.75 -4.63 -24.34
CA LEU A 91 -13.35 -5.71 -25.12
C LEU A 91 -14.37 -6.51 -24.30
N ALA A 92 -14.02 -6.84 -23.04
CA ALA A 92 -14.95 -7.53 -22.14
C ALA A 92 -16.23 -6.71 -21.89
N LEU A 93 -16.12 -5.39 -21.76
CA LEU A 93 -17.26 -4.50 -21.57
C LEU A 93 -18.15 -4.44 -22.83
N GLU A 94 -17.57 -4.40 -24.03
CA GLU A 94 -18.31 -4.45 -25.30
C GLU A 94 -19.10 -5.77 -25.44
N HIS A 95 -18.57 -6.89 -24.93
CA HIS A 95 -19.28 -8.18 -24.95
C HIS A 95 -20.41 -8.30 -23.91
N LEU A 96 -20.38 -7.49 -22.85
CA LEU A 96 -21.42 -7.46 -21.81
C LEU A 96 -22.53 -6.44 -22.10
N SER A 97 -22.29 -5.54 -23.06
CA SER A 97 -23.22 -4.51 -23.52
C SER A 97 -24.14 -5.05 -24.62
#